data_AF-A0A0K2JIL3-F1
#
_entry.id   AF-A0A0K2JIL3-F1
#
_cell.length_a   1.000
_cell.length_b   1.000
_cell.length_c   1.000
_cell.angle_alpha   90.00
_cell.angle_beta   90.00
_cell.angle_gamma   90.00
#
_symmetry.space_group_name_H-M   'P 1'
#
loop_
_entity.id
_entity.type
_entity.pdbx_description
1 polymer ?
#
loop_
_entity_poly.entity_id
_entity_poly.type
_entity_poly.pdbx_seq_one_letter_code
_entity_poly.pdbx_strand_id
1 'polypeptide(L)'
;MIKIGIDQSGTGTTGLVVYEDNKVIRKEQYYSKDWKCHFNCISKIIDKYYYGEDYYYEDENGYYIPQILNIEDCLYTFANSSKDRDDLLRLSGAFCIHQFLNWVSLVIY
;
A
#
# COMPACT_ATOMS: atom_id res chain seq x y z
N MET A 1 13.25 -1.76 -10.71
CA MET A 1 12.22 -2.45 -9.89
C MET A 1 11.48 -1.45 -9.01
N ILE A 2 10.17 -1.29 -9.22
CA ILE A 2 9.32 -0.48 -8.35
C ILE A 2 8.77 -1.31 -7.20
N LYS A 3 8.79 -0.76 -5.99
CA LYS A 3 8.10 -1.29 -4.81
C LYS A 3 7.27 -0.19 -4.18
N ILE A 4 6.03 -0.48 -3.83
CA ILE A 4 5.18 0.46 -3.09
C ILE A 4 4.92 -0.13 -1.71
N GLY A 5 5.15 0.66 -0.67
CA GLY A 5 4.80 0.38 0.71
C GLY A 5 3.63 1.28 1.13
N ILE A 6 2.59 0.69 1.72
CA ILE A 6 1.44 1.43 2.27
C ILE A 6 1.28 1.02 3.74
N ASP A 7 1.23 2.02 4.61
CA ASP A 7 1.03 1.89 6.06
C ASP A 7 -0.28 2.60 6.42
N GLN A 8 -1.31 1.83 6.77
CA GLN A 8 -2.64 2.36 7.03
C GLN A 8 -2.93 2.42 8.53
N SER A 9 -3.41 3.56 9.02
CA SER A 9 -3.90 3.66 10.39
C SER A 9 -5.42 3.81 10.44
N GLY A 10 -6.05 3.07 11.36
CA GLY A 10 -7.45 3.28 11.73
C GLY A 10 -7.74 4.70 12.25
N THR A 11 -6.73 5.48 12.65
CA THR A 11 -6.91 6.87 13.11
C THR A 11 -7.03 7.89 11.98
N GLY A 12 -7.21 7.45 10.74
CA GLY A 12 -7.41 8.33 9.58
C GLY A 12 -6.12 8.89 8.99
N THR A 13 -5.01 8.17 9.17
CA THR A 13 -3.72 8.52 8.58
C THR A 13 -3.21 7.35 7.75
N THR A 14 -2.75 7.61 6.53
CA THR A 14 -2.14 6.57 5.69
C THR A 14 -0.81 7.07 5.15
N GLY A 15 0.26 6.34 5.41
CA GLY A 15 1.57 6.54 4.82
C GLY A 15 1.71 5.79 3.50
N LEU A 16 2.42 6.38 2.56
CA LEU A 16 2.82 5.75 1.30
C LEU A 16 4.29 6.04 1.03
N VAL A 17 5.02 5.01 0.61
CA VAL A 17 6.40 5.12 0.13
C VAL A 17 6.54 4.38 -1.19
N VAL A 18 7.23 4.98 -2.15
CA VAL A 18 7.59 4.34 -3.42
C VAL A 18 9.09 4.24 -3.50
N TYR A 19 9.58 3.04 -3.80
CA TYR A 19 10.96 2.74 -4.04
C TYR A 19 11.17 2.40 -5.51
N GLU A 20 12.28 2.87 -6.06
CA GLU A 20 12.85 2.42 -7.33
C GLU A 20 14.25 1.90 -7.05
N ASP A 21 14.50 0.63 -7.37
CA ASP A 21 15.77 -0.05 -7.11
C ASP A 21 16.25 0.11 -5.66
N ASN A 22 15.30 -0.07 -4.72
CA ASN A 22 15.45 0.08 -3.28
C ASN A 22 15.77 1.50 -2.78
N LYS A 23 15.73 2.52 -3.65
CA LYS A 23 15.87 3.93 -3.26
C LYS A 23 14.50 4.57 -3.16
N VAL A 24 14.26 5.32 -2.08
CA VAL A 24 13.01 6.08 -1.91
C VAL A 24 12.96 7.17 -2.97
N ILE A 25 11.97 7.09 -3.86
CA ILE A 25 11.71 8.12 -4.88
C ILE A 25 10.49 8.97 -4.54
N ARG A 26 9.61 8.48 -3.66
CA ARG A 26 8.42 9.19 -3.21
C ARG A 26 8.05 8.79 -1.79
N LYS A 27 7.62 9.75 -1.00
CA LYS A 27 7.08 9.53 0.35
C LYS A 27 5.96 10.54 0.60
N GLU A 28 4.78 10.05 0.95
CA GLU A 28 3.59 10.87 1.19
C GLU A 28 2.84 10.37 2.43
N GLN A 29 2.08 11.28 3.03
CA GLN A 29 1.21 10.98 4.15
C GLN A 29 -0.13 11.67 3.93
N TYR A 30 -1.20 10.91 4.08
CA TYR A 30 -2.57 11.37 3.90
C TYR A 30 -3.28 11.44 5.24
N TYR A 31 -4.10 12.47 5.41
CA TYR A 31 -4.89 12.69 6.61
C TYR A 31 -6.35 12.90 6.22
N SER A 32 -7.20 11.95 6.58
CA SER A 32 -8.65 12.02 6.40
C SER A 32 -9.33 10.99 7.28
N LYS A 33 -10.51 11.32 7.83
CA LYS A 33 -11.35 10.32 8.49
C LYS A 33 -12.17 9.47 7.52
N ASP A 34 -12.16 9.82 6.23
CA ASP A 34 -12.81 9.05 5.19
C ASP A 34 -11.78 8.17 4.45
N TRP A 35 -11.88 6.86 4.66
CA TRP A 35 -11.03 5.87 4.01
C TRP A 35 -11.08 5.96 2.48
N LYS A 36 -12.20 6.42 1.89
CA LYS A 36 -12.32 6.59 0.44
C LYS A 36 -11.38 7.66 -0.10
N CYS A 37 -11.09 8.70 0.67
CA CYS A 37 -10.11 9.72 0.29
C CYS A 37 -8.72 9.11 0.17
N HIS A 38 -8.32 8.30 1.16
CA HIS A 38 -7.03 7.60 1.15
C HIS A 38 -6.95 6.65 -0.05
N PHE A 39 -7.97 5.83 -0.26
CA PHE A 39 -8.06 4.93 -1.41
C PHE A 39 -7.88 5.70 -2.73
N ASN A 40 -8.69 6.74 -2.97
CA ASN A 40 -8.64 7.50 -4.22
C ASN A 40 -7.28 8.17 -4.48
N CYS A 41 -6.60 8.65 -3.44
CA CYS A 41 -5.27 9.25 -3.58
C CYS A 41 -4.22 8.19 -3.92
N ILE A 42 -4.23 7.09 -3.19
CA ILE A 42 -3.23 6.03 -3.30
C ILE A 42 -3.43 5.21 -4.58
N SER A 43 -4.66 4.88 -4.95
CA SER A 43 -4.96 4.17 -6.20
C SER A 43 -4.42 4.91 -7.42
N LYS A 44 -4.53 6.25 -7.48
CA LYS A 44 -3.91 7.02 -8.57
C LYS A 44 -2.40 6.88 -8.65
N ILE A 45 -1.75 6.68 -7.50
CA ILE A 45 -0.31 6.46 -7.44
C ILE A 45 0.00 5.04 -7.89
N ILE A 46 -0.71 4.05 -7.37
CA ILE A 46 -0.60 2.65 -7.79
C ILE A 46 -0.79 2.59 -9.31
N ASP A 47 -1.86 3.18 -9.85
CA ASP A 47 -2.15 3.18 -11.28
C ASP A 47 -1.03 3.78 -12.12
N LYS A 48 -0.44 4.89 -11.65
CA LYS A 48 0.68 5.53 -12.33
C LYS A 48 1.89 4.60 -12.46
N TYR A 49 2.18 3.80 -11.45
CA TYR A 49 3.35 2.93 -11.44
C TYR A 49 3.05 1.54 -12.03
N TYR A 50 1.90 0.95 -11.69
CA TYR A 50 1.51 -0.40 -12.09
C TYR A 50 0.92 -0.45 -13.49
N TYR A 51 -0.11 0.33 -13.79
CA TYR A 51 -0.88 0.21 -15.03
C TYR A 51 -0.36 1.09 -16.18
N GLY A 52 0.90 1.57 -16.09
CA GLY A 52 1.63 2.18 -17.21
C GLY A 52 2.20 1.13 -18.18
N GLU A 53 2.98 1.55 -19.19
CA GLU A 53 3.62 0.65 -20.18
C GLU A 53 4.60 -0.38 -19.55
N ASP A 54 4.98 -0.19 -18.28
CA ASP A 54 6.03 -0.92 -17.57
C ASP A 54 5.51 -1.90 -16.49
N TYR A 55 4.30 -2.46 -16.65
CA TYR A 55 3.69 -3.39 -15.67
C TYR A 55 4.61 -4.56 -15.29
N TYR A 56 5.46 -4.97 -16.23
CA TYR A 56 6.47 -6.01 -16.05
C TYR A 56 7.86 -5.43 -16.32
N TYR A 57 8.84 -5.85 -15.55
CA TYR A 57 10.25 -5.63 -15.87
C TYR A 57 10.89 -6.97 -16.25
N GLU A 58 11.79 -6.95 -17.23
CA GLU A 58 12.60 -8.11 -17.61
C GLU A 58 13.75 -8.25 -16.59
N ASP A 59 13.90 -9.44 -16.02
CA ASP A 59 15.03 -9.75 -15.14
C ASP A 59 16.30 -10.09 -15.94
N GLU A 60 17.40 -10.36 -15.23
CA GLU A 60 18.68 -10.72 -15.83
C GLU A 60 18.66 -12.03 -16.66
N ASN A 61 17.62 -12.84 -16.50
CA ASN A 61 17.42 -14.11 -17.20
C ASN A 61 16.35 -14.02 -18.31
N GLY A 62 15.79 -12.83 -18.57
CA GLY A 62 14.76 -12.61 -19.58
C GLY A 62 13.33 -12.90 -19.12
N TYR A 63 13.09 -13.09 -17.82
CA TYR A 63 11.75 -13.29 -17.27
C TYR A 63 11.06 -11.96 -16.99
N TYR A 64 9.79 -11.86 -17.38
CA TYR A 64 8.93 -10.73 -17.05
C TYR A 64 8.39 -10.88 -15.62
N ILE A 65 8.91 -10.07 -14.70
CA ILE A 65 8.49 -10.04 -13.31
C ILE A 65 7.49 -8.89 -13.10
N PRO A 66 6.32 -9.13 -12.48
CA PRO A 66 5.39 -8.06 -12.14
C PRO A 66 5.98 -7.15 -11.06
N GLN A 67 5.59 -5.87 -11.07
CA GLN A 67 5.92 -4.94 -9.99
C GLN A 67 5.38 -5.45 -8.63
N ILE A 68 6.05 -5.14 -7.52
CA ILE A 68 5.75 -5.71 -6.19
C ILE A 68 5.05 -4.69 -5.29
N LEU A 69 3.76 -4.93 -4.99
CA LEU A 69 2.95 -4.07 -4.13
C LEU A 69 2.94 -4.69 -2.73
N ASN A 70 3.56 -3.99 -1.78
CA ASN A 70 3.56 -4.39 -0.38
C ASN A 70 2.60 -3.47 0.38
N ILE A 71 1.57 -4.07 0.97
CA ILE A 71 0.72 -3.37 1.92
C ILE A 71 0.96 -3.98 3.28
N GLU A 72 1.27 -3.12 4.24
CA GLU A 72 1.35 -3.53 5.62
C GLU A 72 -0.08 -3.80 6.12
N ASP A 73 -0.31 -5.00 6.63
CA ASP A 73 -1.57 -5.33 7.28
C ASP A 73 -1.54 -4.76 8.70
N CYS A 74 -1.98 -3.51 8.82
CA CYS A 74 -2.06 -2.85 10.11
C CYS A 74 -3.23 -3.46 10.89
N LEU A 75 -2.92 -4.35 11.84
CA LEU A 75 -3.93 -4.92 12.73
C LEU A 75 -4.56 -3.81 13.58
N TYR A 76 -5.89 -3.73 13.55
CA TYR A 76 -6.59 -2.84 14.47
C TYR A 76 -6.34 -3.26 15.92
N THR A 77 -6.23 -2.29 16.81
CA THR A 77 -6.09 -2.56 18.25
C THR A 77 -7.42 -2.36 18.97
N PHE A 78 -7.52 -2.83 20.22
CA PHE A 78 -8.66 -2.54 21.09
C PHE A 78 -8.80 -1.05 21.44
N ALA A 79 -7.77 -0.23 21.18
CA ALA A 79 -7.81 1.22 21.38
C ALA A 79 -8.51 1.97 20.24
N ASN A 80 -8.74 1.33 19.09
CA ASN A 80 -9.45 1.93 17.96
C ASN A 80 -10.97 1.88 18.18
N SER A 81 -11.67 2.97 17.84
CA SER A 81 -13.13 2.96 17.85
C SER A 81 -13.67 1.98 16.81
N SER A 82 -14.90 1.47 16.97
CA SER A 82 -15.48 0.50 16.03
C SER A 82 -15.44 0.99 14.57
N LYS A 83 -15.72 2.28 14.35
CA LYS A 83 -15.67 2.93 13.05
C LYS A 83 -14.26 2.90 12.44
N ASP A 84 -13.25 3.21 13.24
CA ASP A 84 -11.84 3.26 12.81
C ASP A 84 -11.35 1.88 12.34
N ARG A 85 -11.83 0.82 12.99
CA ARG A 85 -11.54 -0.57 12.59
C ARG A 85 -12.21 -0.94 11.28
N ASP A 86 -13.49 -0.59 11.12
CA ASP A 86 -14.24 -0.88 9.90
C ASP A 86 -13.64 -0.15 8.68
N ASP A 87 -13.27 1.12 8.86
CA ASP A 87 -12.68 1.94 7.81
C ASP A 87 -11.28 1.44 7.41
N LEU A 88 -10.48 0.95 8.37
CA LEU A 88 -9.20 0.28 8.10
C LEU A 88 -9.37 -1.02 7.31
N LEU A 89 -10.30 -1.90 7.74
CA LEU A 89 -10.57 -3.16 7.05
C LEU A 89 -11.09 -2.93 5.62
N ARG A 90 -11.90 -1.89 5.40
CA ARG A 90 -12.37 -1.49 4.06
C ARG A 90 -11.23 -1.00 3.19
N LEU A 91 -10.32 -0.21 3.74
CA LEU A 91 -9.17 0.31 3.00
C LEU A 91 -8.21 -0.83 2.61
N SER A 92 -7.82 -1.69 3.56
CA SER A 92 -7.02 -2.89 3.29
C SER A 92 -7.71 -3.78 2.24
N GLY A 93 -9.00 -4.09 2.43
CA GLY A 93 -9.76 -4.91 1.49
C GLY A 93 -9.87 -4.31 0.09
N ALA A 94 -10.02 -2.98 -0.03
CA ALA A 94 -10.08 -2.30 -1.32
C ALA A 94 -8.75 -2.39 -2.07
N PHE A 95 -7.62 -2.33 -1.37
CA PHE A 95 -6.34 -2.57 -2.01
C PHE A 95 -6.09 -4.05 -2.29
N CYS A 96 -6.58 -4.99 -1.47
CA CYS A 96 -6.49 -6.46 -1.68
C CYS A 96 -6.91 -6.94 -3.08
N ILE A 97 -7.73 -6.16 -3.80
CA ILE A 97 -8.11 -6.40 -5.20
C ILE A 97 -6.90 -6.35 -6.17
N HIS A 98 -5.78 -5.73 -5.79
CA HIS A 98 -4.62 -5.44 -6.65
C HIS A 98 -3.50 -6.51 -6.65
N GLN A 99 -3.72 -7.74 -6.14
CA GLN A 99 -2.73 -8.84 -5.96
C GLN A 99 -1.57 -8.52 -4.99
N PHE A 100 -1.30 -9.42 -4.03
CA PHE A 100 -0.34 -9.21 -2.92
C PHE A 100 0.72 -10.31 -2.77
N LEU A 101 1.94 -9.89 -2.43
CA LEU A 101 2.82 -10.63 -1.51
C LEU A 101 2.67 -9.99 -0.13
N ASN A 102 2.08 -10.73 0.82
CA ASN A 102 1.90 -10.26 2.20
C ASN A 102 3.26 -9.93 2.84
N TRP A 103 3.43 -8.70 3.30
CA TRP A 103 4.48 -8.35 4.25
C TRP A 103 3.87 -8.43 5.65
N VAL A 104 4.21 -9.49 6.38
CA VAL A 104 3.84 -9.62 7.80
C VAL A 104 4.81 -8.73 8.58
N SER A 105 4.37 -7.56 9.02
CA SER A 105 5.12 -6.82 10.03
C SER A 105 4.99 -7.56 11.37
N LEU A 106 6.14 -8.01 11.86
CA LEU A 106 6.31 -8.55 13.20
C LEU A 106 5.97 -7.41 14.18
N VAL A 107 4.92 -7.58 14.99
CA VAL A 107 4.69 -6.75 16.16
C VAL A 107 5.92 -6.85 17.05
N ILE A 108 6.74 -5.79 17.11
CA ILE A 108 7.79 -5.66 18.10
C ILE A 108 7.15 -5.05 19.35
N TYR A 109 6.88 -5.96 20.29
CA TYR A 109 6.56 -5.84 21.73
C TYR A 109 6.07 -4.50 22.29
#